data_AF-A0A930UEQ1-F1
#
_entry.id   AF-A0A930UEQ1-F1
#
_cell.length_a   1.000
_cell.length_b   1.000
_cell.length_c   1.000
_cell.angle_alpha   90.00
_cell.angle_beta   90.00
_cell.angle_gamma   90.00
#
_symmetry.space_group_name_H-M   'P 1'
#
loop_
_entity.id
_entity.type
_entity.pdbx_description
1 polymer ?
#
loop_
_entity_poly.entity_id
_entity_poly.type
_entity_poly.pdbx_seq_one_letter_code
_entity_poly.pdbx_strand_id
1 'polypeptide(L)'
;MKGLAVNPARLQWCLRHYCLTLEELAKRAGLKPAVLRRASTGGPGLTADQMDDLAYALDFDMGFFMGKKGAPKDELRVPQFRAAGGQPPRTTDMLLLLKRVENHRECFRGLFEDFPALQPRKAAYPQLPAGNDYAAKAKAVRRWLRLSGGEDFAALRQKVEAKDVLVFVGSGGRFGRWQTPKDRRGRDQFKGFALRHEVLPIIFV
;
A
#
# COMPACT_ATOMS: atom_id res chain seq x y z
N MET A 1 9.68 26.02 -24.05
CA MET A 1 10.05 25.32 -22.80
C MET A 1 10.53 23.91 -23.11
N LYS A 2 11.71 23.52 -22.63
CA LYS A 2 12.25 22.16 -22.81
C LYS A 2 11.60 21.26 -21.74
N GLY A 3 10.97 20.16 -22.16
CA GLY A 3 10.28 19.24 -21.24
C GLY A 3 11.24 18.53 -20.29
N LEU A 4 10.72 18.09 -19.14
CA LEU A 4 11.41 17.26 -18.15
C LEU A 4 11.61 15.85 -18.69
N ALA A 5 12.87 15.40 -18.70
CA ALA A 5 13.21 14.06 -19.17
C ALA A 5 12.63 12.99 -18.24
N VAL A 6 12.02 11.96 -18.84
CA VAL A 6 11.52 10.78 -18.12
C VAL A 6 12.58 9.69 -18.19
N ASN A 7 12.91 9.06 -17.07
CA ASN A 7 13.76 7.89 -17.02
C ASN A 7 12.99 6.65 -17.55
N PRO A 8 13.38 6.08 -18.70
CA PRO A 8 12.67 4.94 -19.29
C PRO A 8 12.71 3.69 -18.42
N ALA A 9 13.83 3.43 -17.74
CA ALA A 9 14.00 2.23 -16.91
C ALA A 9 13.03 2.25 -15.71
N ARG A 10 12.83 3.42 -15.10
CA ARG A 10 11.90 3.60 -13.97
C ARG A 10 10.45 3.51 -14.42
N LEU A 11 10.11 4.10 -15.58
CA LEU A 11 8.78 3.95 -16.16
C LEU A 11 8.47 2.47 -16.46
N GLN A 12 9.39 1.77 -17.11
CA GLN A 12 9.25 0.34 -17.41
C GLN A 12 9.15 -0.51 -16.15
N TRP A 13 9.88 -0.14 -15.10
CA TRP A 13 9.73 -0.77 -13.79
C TRP A 13 8.32 -0.58 -13.24
N CYS A 14 7.75 0.62 -13.28
CA CYS A 14 6.38 0.87 -12.83
C CYS A 14 5.35 0.01 -13.61
N LEU A 15 5.48 -0.07 -14.94
CA LEU A 15 4.58 -0.88 -15.77
C LEU A 15 4.57 -2.35 -15.33
N ARG A 16 5.76 -2.95 -15.13
CA ARG A 16 5.87 -4.34 -14.64
C ARG A 16 5.39 -4.48 -13.20
N HIS A 17 5.79 -3.56 -12.33
CA HIS A 17 5.57 -3.65 -10.89
C HIS A 17 4.09 -3.51 -10.54
N TYR A 18 3.39 -2.59 -11.21
CA TYR A 18 1.97 -2.30 -10.98
C TYR A 18 1.02 -3.01 -11.97
N CYS A 19 1.54 -3.94 -12.78
CA CYS A 19 0.78 -4.69 -13.77
C CYS A 19 -0.01 -3.78 -14.73
N LEU A 20 0.64 -2.74 -15.25
CA LEU A 20 0.08 -1.75 -16.14
C LEU A 20 0.70 -1.83 -17.54
N THR A 21 -0.13 -1.57 -18.54
CA THR A 21 0.32 -1.16 -19.87
C THR A 21 0.61 0.35 -19.90
N LEU A 22 1.34 0.81 -20.92
CA LEU A 22 1.64 2.22 -21.10
C LEU A 22 0.36 3.03 -21.36
N GLU A 23 -0.61 2.45 -22.06
CA GLU A 23 -1.92 3.02 -22.37
C GLU A 23 -2.77 3.19 -21.09
N GLU A 24 -2.80 2.18 -20.23
CA GLU A 24 -3.49 2.26 -18.94
C GLU A 24 -2.86 3.30 -18.03
N LEU A 25 -1.52 3.37 -17.98
CA LEU A 25 -0.82 4.39 -17.22
C LEU A 25 -1.10 5.80 -17.76
N ALA A 26 -1.03 6.00 -19.08
CA ALA A 26 -1.34 7.28 -19.69
C ALA A 26 -2.78 7.71 -19.37
N LYS A 27 -3.75 6.80 -19.50
CA LYS A 27 -5.15 7.06 -19.12
C LYS A 27 -5.27 7.43 -17.65
N ARG A 28 -4.59 6.71 -16.76
CA ARG A 28 -4.59 6.97 -15.31
C ARG A 28 -4.00 8.34 -14.96
N ALA A 29 -2.98 8.76 -15.68
CA ALA A 29 -2.35 10.07 -15.55
C ALA A 29 -3.07 11.19 -16.33
N GLY A 30 -4.20 10.93 -17.01
CA GLY A 30 -4.86 11.95 -17.83
C GLY A 30 -4.05 12.38 -19.07
N LEU A 31 -3.07 11.58 -19.49
CA LEU A 31 -2.16 11.88 -20.60
C LEU A 31 -2.59 11.16 -21.89
N LYS A 32 -2.26 11.75 -23.04
CA LYS A 32 -2.35 11.06 -24.33
C LYS A 32 -1.28 9.95 -24.40
N PRO A 33 -1.62 8.69 -24.78
CA PRO A 33 -0.63 7.60 -24.86
C PRO A 33 0.60 7.93 -25.72
N ALA A 34 0.40 8.65 -26.83
CA ALA A 34 1.48 9.09 -27.70
C ALA A 34 2.49 10.05 -27.02
N VAL A 35 2.04 10.85 -26.03
CA VAL A 35 2.93 11.73 -25.26
C VAL A 35 3.83 10.89 -24.37
N LEU A 36 3.25 9.97 -23.58
CA LEU A 36 4.01 9.11 -22.68
C LEU A 36 4.95 8.18 -23.44
N ARG A 37 4.52 7.65 -24.59
CA ARG A 37 5.35 6.81 -25.46
C ARG A 37 6.59 7.56 -25.95
N ARG A 38 6.44 8.78 -26.48
CA ARG A 38 7.57 9.60 -26.92
C ARG A 38 8.53 9.93 -25.78
N ALA A 39 8.01 10.29 -24.62
CA ALA A 39 8.84 10.57 -23.44
C ALA A 39 9.62 9.31 -22.98
N SER A 40 9.01 8.12 -23.08
CA SER A 40 9.63 6.85 -22.69
C SER A 40 10.76 6.39 -23.62
N THR A 41 10.80 6.86 -24.87
CA THR A 41 11.80 6.46 -25.87
C THR A 41 12.90 7.51 -26.05
N GLY A 42 13.09 8.40 -25.08
CA GLY A 42 14.09 9.47 -25.15
C GLY A 42 13.70 10.64 -26.05
N GLY A 43 12.43 10.74 -26.45
CA GLY A 43 11.88 11.88 -27.18
C GLY A 43 11.66 13.11 -26.28
N PRO A 44 10.85 14.09 -26.73
CA PRO A 44 10.55 15.28 -25.94
C PRO A 44 10.00 14.90 -24.55
N GLY A 45 10.58 15.50 -23.52
CA GLY A 45 10.16 15.31 -22.13
C GLY A 45 8.74 15.80 -21.86
N LEU A 46 8.22 15.45 -20.70
CA LEU A 46 6.91 15.91 -20.21
C LEU A 46 6.98 17.36 -19.73
N THR A 47 5.87 18.09 -19.76
CA THR A 47 5.81 19.35 -19.00
C THR A 47 5.86 19.08 -17.49
N ALA A 48 6.05 20.11 -16.67
CA ALA A 48 5.99 19.97 -15.22
C ALA A 48 4.64 19.37 -14.78
N ASP A 49 3.54 19.93 -15.27
CA ASP A 49 2.19 19.44 -14.95
C ASP A 49 1.98 17.98 -15.38
N GLN A 50 2.39 17.62 -16.60
CA GLN A 50 2.27 16.24 -17.09
C GLN A 50 3.13 15.24 -16.28
N MET A 51 4.28 15.70 -15.78
CA MET A 51 5.15 14.90 -14.93
C MET A 51 4.54 14.77 -13.52
N ASP A 52 3.92 15.83 -13.00
CA ASP A 52 3.19 15.79 -11.73
C ASP A 52 1.98 14.85 -11.81
N ASP A 53 1.18 14.94 -12.88
CA ASP A 53 0.07 14.02 -13.16
C ASP A 53 0.52 12.56 -13.23
N LEU A 54 1.64 12.28 -13.93
CA LEU A 54 2.24 10.95 -13.99
C LEU A 54 2.69 10.46 -12.61
N ALA A 55 3.32 11.34 -11.83
CA ALA A 55 3.82 11.02 -10.51
C ALA A 55 2.68 10.73 -9.53
N TYR A 56 1.67 11.60 -9.52
CA TYR A 56 0.45 11.47 -8.75
C TYR A 56 -0.30 10.17 -9.07
N ALA A 57 -0.42 9.80 -10.35
CA ALA A 57 -1.09 8.57 -10.76
C ALA A 57 -0.54 7.29 -10.10
N LEU A 58 0.75 7.30 -9.73
CA LEU A 58 1.45 6.14 -9.14
C LEU A 58 1.95 6.40 -7.70
N ASP A 59 1.46 7.46 -7.06
CA ASP A 59 1.88 7.92 -5.71
C ASP A 59 3.39 8.11 -5.56
N PHE A 60 4.07 8.58 -6.61
CA PHE A 60 5.48 8.96 -6.57
C PHE A 60 5.62 10.47 -6.59
N ASP A 61 6.83 10.95 -6.29
CA ASP A 61 7.25 12.31 -6.62
C ASP A 61 7.78 12.39 -8.06
N MET A 62 7.80 13.60 -8.63
CA MET A 62 8.38 13.83 -9.96
C MET A 62 9.85 13.41 -10.05
N GLY A 63 10.59 13.59 -8.94
CA GLY A 63 12.01 13.24 -8.83
C GLY A 63 12.28 11.76 -9.06
N PHE A 64 11.33 10.88 -8.72
CA PHE A 64 11.38 9.47 -9.04
C PHE A 64 11.52 9.28 -10.54
N PHE A 65 10.71 9.93 -11.37
CA PHE A 65 10.77 9.76 -12.82
C PHE A 65 11.96 10.47 -13.47
N MET A 66 12.50 11.50 -12.83
CA MET A 66 13.68 12.24 -13.32
C MET A 66 15.02 11.66 -12.84
N GLY A 67 15.00 10.73 -11.88
CA GLY A 67 16.20 10.22 -11.24
C GLY A 67 17.17 9.59 -12.23
N LYS A 68 18.46 9.96 -12.17
CA LYS A 68 19.50 9.43 -13.07
C LYS A 68 19.86 7.95 -12.79
N LYS A 69 19.58 7.47 -11.59
CA LYS A 69 19.82 6.06 -11.21
C LYS A 69 18.81 5.15 -11.92
N GLY A 70 19.22 3.90 -12.16
CA GLY A 70 18.34 2.86 -12.69
C GLY A 70 17.10 2.60 -11.85
N ALA A 71 16.28 1.64 -12.30
CA ALA A 71 15.08 1.22 -11.59
C ALA A 71 15.38 0.71 -10.17
N PRO A 72 14.44 0.86 -9.21
CA PRO A 72 14.54 0.21 -7.91
C PRO A 72 14.72 -1.31 -8.04
N LYS A 73 15.45 -1.89 -7.09
CA LYS A 73 15.67 -3.35 -7.03
C LYS A 73 14.57 -4.09 -6.27
N ASP A 74 13.64 -3.38 -5.63
CA ASP A 74 12.74 -3.96 -4.64
C ASP A 74 11.72 -4.94 -5.25
N GLU A 75 11.58 -6.08 -4.59
CA GLU A 75 10.52 -7.05 -4.82
C GLU A 75 9.28 -6.70 -3.99
N LEU A 76 8.12 -6.85 -4.60
CA LEU A 76 6.83 -6.59 -3.97
C LEU A 76 6.58 -7.60 -2.86
N ARG A 77 6.50 -7.14 -1.61
CA ARG A 77 6.01 -7.99 -0.50
C ARG A 77 4.52 -8.23 -0.74
N VAL A 78 4.14 -9.48 -1.00
CA VAL A 78 2.73 -9.84 -1.19
C VAL A 78 2.10 -10.10 0.20
N PRO A 79 1.08 -9.34 0.61
CA PRO A 79 0.40 -9.51 1.90
C PRO A 79 -0.34 -10.83 2.03
N GLN A 80 -0.73 -11.14 3.27
CA GLN A 80 -1.81 -12.11 3.52
C GLN A 80 -3.16 -11.39 3.44
N PHE A 81 -3.95 -11.73 2.44
CA PHE A 81 -5.26 -11.11 2.21
C PHE A 81 -6.40 -11.95 2.77
N ARG A 82 -7.46 -11.26 3.20
CA ARG A 82 -8.77 -11.86 3.45
C ARG A 82 -9.66 -11.62 2.23
N ALA A 83 -9.53 -12.48 1.23
CA ALA A 83 -10.40 -12.49 0.05
C ALA A 83 -11.57 -13.47 0.26
N ALA A 84 -12.76 -13.13 -0.24
CA ALA A 84 -13.93 -14.01 -0.17
C ALA A 84 -13.85 -15.22 -1.12
N GLY A 85 -12.84 -15.31 -1.98
CA GLY A 85 -12.70 -16.32 -3.04
C GLY A 85 -11.30 -16.93 -3.20
N GLY A 86 -10.44 -16.89 -2.17
CA GLY A 86 -9.21 -17.70 -2.11
C GLY A 86 -7.95 -17.14 -2.80
N GLN A 87 -8.03 -16.17 -3.71
CA GLN A 87 -6.85 -15.46 -4.20
C GLN A 87 -7.02 -13.94 -4.18
N PRO A 88 -6.03 -13.19 -3.67
CA PRO A 88 -6.07 -11.75 -3.72
C PRO A 88 -5.88 -11.22 -5.15
N PRO A 89 -6.67 -10.24 -5.56
CA PRO A 89 -6.51 -9.66 -6.89
C PRO A 89 -5.28 -8.76 -6.91
N ARG A 90 -4.22 -9.17 -7.62
CA ARG A 90 -3.01 -8.35 -7.85
C ARG A 90 -3.28 -7.23 -8.86
N THR A 91 -4.19 -6.32 -8.53
CA THR A 91 -4.55 -5.16 -9.36
C THR A 91 -3.65 -3.97 -9.02
N THR A 92 -3.49 -3.05 -9.98
CA THR A 92 -2.75 -1.79 -9.79
C THR A 92 -3.20 -1.03 -8.54
N ASP A 93 -4.51 -0.88 -8.34
CA ASP A 93 -5.04 -0.13 -7.20
C ASP A 93 -4.75 -0.82 -5.86
N MET A 94 -4.77 -2.16 -5.83
CA MET A 94 -4.35 -2.91 -4.64
C MET A 94 -2.88 -2.67 -4.34
N LEU A 95 -2.00 -2.76 -5.36
CA LEU A 95 -0.56 -2.56 -5.19
C LEU A 95 -0.22 -1.13 -4.75
N LEU A 96 -0.93 -0.13 -5.27
CA LEU A 96 -0.79 1.26 -4.83
C LEU A 96 -1.30 1.45 -3.39
N LEU A 97 -2.41 0.81 -3.02
CA LEU A 97 -2.86 0.83 -1.62
C LEU A 97 -1.82 0.23 -0.68
N LEU A 98 -1.21 -0.90 -1.04
CA LEU A 98 -0.13 -1.52 -0.27
C LEU A 98 1.05 -0.57 -0.11
N LYS A 99 1.51 0.00 -1.21
CA LYS A 99 2.58 1.00 -1.21
C LYS A 99 2.26 2.16 -0.26
N ARG A 100 1.04 2.69 -0.31
CA ARG A 100 0.63 3.81 0.57
C ARG A 100 0.66 3.41 2.04
N VAL A 101 0.13 2.25 2.42
CA VAL A 101 0.10 1.84 3.84
C VAL A 101 1.50 1.55 4.36
N GLU A 102 2.37 0.97 3.53
CA GLU A 102 3.77 0.75 3.88
C GLU A 102 4.54 2.06 3.99
N ASN A 103 4.38 2.98 3.04
CA ASN A 103 4.98 4.32 3.13
C ASN A 103 4.51 5.06 4.40
N HIS A 104 3.24 4.94 4.77
CA HIS A 104 2.75 5.55 6.01
C HIS A 104 3.41 4.95 7.25
N ARG A 105 3.65 3.62 7.28
CA ARG A 105 4.44 2.99 8.35
C ARG A 105 5.87 3.54 8.37
N GLU A 106 6.52 3.71 7.23
CA GLU A 106 7.87 4.27 7.19
C GLU A 106 7.91 5.75 7.62
N CYS A 107 6.91 6.56 7.24
CA CYS A 107 6.75 7.91 7.77
C CYS A 107 6.61 7.90 9.30
N PHE A 108 5.75 7.02 9.83
CA PHE A 108 5.56 6.90 11.28
C PHE A 108 6.83 6.42 11.98
N ARG A 109 7.61 5.53 11.34
CA ARG A 109 8.93 5.12 11.83
C ARG A 109 9.91 6.28 11.88
N GLY A 110 9.96 7.11 10.85
CA GLY A 110 10.83 8.29 10.79
C GLY A 110 10.57 9.28 11.93
N LEU A 111 9.30 9.43 12.35
CA LEU A 111 8.97 10.28 13.51
C LEU A 111 9.67 9.83 14.80
N PHE A 112 9.99 8.54 14.96
CA PHE A 112 10.69 8.06 16.15
C PHE A 112 12.19 8.32 16.15
N GLU A 113 12.77 8.75 15.03
CA GLU A 113 14.14 9.27 15.01
C GLU A 113 14.22 10.56 15.83
N ASP A 114 13.20 11.41 15.71
CA ASP A 114 13.08 12.66 16.47
C ASP A 114 12.51 12.47 17.87
N PHE A 115 11.70 11.42 18.09
CA PHE A 115 11.08 11.12 19.38
C PHE A 115 11.39 9.69 19.89
N PRO A 116 12.63 9.40 20.34
CA PRO A 116 13.03 8.06 20.77
C PRO A 116 12.18 7.48 21.91
N ALA A 117 11.66 8.33 22.79
CA ALA A 117 10.79 7.93 23.90
C ALA A 117 9.45 7.31 23.44
N LEU A 118 9.03 7.57 22.20
CA LEU A 118 7.81 7.04 21.61
C LEU A 118 8.06 5.78 20.77
N GLN A 119 9.31 5.28 20.69
CA GLN A 119 9.64 4.14 19.84
C GLN A 119 8.72 2.94 20.10
N PRO A 120 8.08 2.38 19.07
CA PRO A 120 7.22 1.23 19.19
C PRO A 120 8.06 0.03 19.61
N ARG A 121 7.49 -0.80 20.48
CA ARG A 121 8.17 -2.03 20.88
C ARG A 121 8.15 -3.01 19.71
N LYS A 122 9.15 -3.90 19.66
CA LYS A 122 9.09 -5.05 18.76
C LYS A 122 7.78 -5.79 19.01
N ALA A 123 7.03 -6.06 17.95
CA ALA A 123 5.70 -6.63 18.04
C ALA A 123 5.75 -7.98 18.78
N ALA A 124 5.19 -8.00 19.99
CA ALA A 124 5.11 -9.18 20.83
C ALA A 124 3.85 -9.97 20.49
N TYR A 125 3.91 -10.74 19.40
CA TYR A 125 2.81 -11.62 18.99
C TYR A 125 2.56 -12.72 20.04
N PRO A 126 1.30 -13.13 20.27
CA PRO A 126 1.03 -14.25 21.15
C PRO A 126 1.57 -15.54 20.54
N GLN A 127 2.12 -16.41 21.39
CA GLN A 127 2.36 -17.78 20.97
C GLN A 127 1.02 -18.46 20.69
N LEU A 128 0.89 -18.99 19.47
CA LEU A 128 -0.31 -19.68 19.03
C LEU A 128 -0.10 -21.19 19.19
N PRO A 129 -1.11 -21.94 19.67
CA PRO A 129 -1.07 -23.39 19.65
C PRO A 129 -0.74 -23.93 18.25
N ALA A 130 0.08 -24.99 18.20
CA ALA A 130 0.41 -25.68 16.97
C ALA A 130 -0.82 -26.38 16.35
N GLY A 131 -0.72 -26.75 15.07
CA GLY A 131 -1.81 -27.43 14.35
C GLY A 131 -2.95 -26.50 13.91
N ASN A 132 -4.10 -27.08 13.55
CA ASN A 132 -5.23 -26.37 12.95
C ASN A 132 -6.39 -26.09 13.92
N ASP A 133 -6.12 -26.05 15.23
CA ASP A 133 -7.13 -25.67 16.23
C ASP A 133 -7.33 -24.14 16.24
N TYR A 134 -8.20 -23.67 15.34
CA TYR A 134 -8.54 -22.26 15.23
C TYR A 134 -9.27 -21.72 16.46
N ALA A 135 -9.97 -22.56 17.23
CA ALA A 135 -10.67 -22.14 18.44
C ALA A 135 -9.67 -21.81 19.56
N ALA A 136 -8.68 -22.67 19.78
CA ALA A 136 -7.61 -22.43 20.73
C ALA A 136 -6.76 -21.22 20.33
N LYS A 137 -6.43 -21.07 19.04
CA LYS A 137 -5.74 -19.87 18.51
C LYS A 137 -6.54 -18.60 18.75
N ALA A 138 -7.85 -18.60 18.47
CA ALA A 138 -8.71 -17.45 18.72
C ALA A 138 -8.75 -17.10 20.22
N LYS A 139 -8.82 -18.10 21.11
CA LYS A 139 -8.77 -17.89 22.57
C LYS A 139 -7.45 -17.26 23.02
N ALA A 140 -6.32 -17.69 22.47
CA ALA A 140 -5.00 -17.11 22.75
C ALA A 140 -4.92 -15.64 22.31
N VAL A 141 -5.38 -15.33 21.09
CA VAL A 141 -5.40 -13.94 20.57
C VAL A 141 -6.33 -13.04 21.39
N ARG A 142 -7.54 -13.50 21.72
CA ARG A 142 -8.48 -12.75 22.58
C ARG A 142 -7.88 -12.44 23.95
N ARG A 143 -7.21 -13.42 24.57
CA ARG A 143 -6.51 -13.22 25.85
C ARG A 143 -5.39 -12.18 25.74
N TRP A 144 -4.58 -12.26 24.67
CA TRP A 144 -3.49 -11.32 24.42
C TRP A 144 -3.97 -9.88 24.22
N LEU A 145 -5.07 -9.72 23.49
CA LEU A 145 -5.78 -8.44 23.30
C LEU A 145 -6.60 -8.01 24.52
N ARG A 146 -6.75 -8.88 25.53
CA ARG A 146 -7.61 -8.68 26.72
C ARG A 146 -9.05 -8.37 26.32
N LEU A 147 -9.63 -9.19 25.44
CA LEU A 147 -11.02 -9.07 25.01
C LEU A 147 -11.97 -9.71 26.03
N SER A 148 -13.09 -9.04 26.32
CA SER A 148 -14.15 -9.50 27.22
C SER A 148 -15.39 -10.04 26.48
N GLY A 149 -15.50 -9.82 25.17
CA GLY A 149 -16.56 -10.41 24.33
C GLY A 149 -17.77 -9.50 24.06
N GLY A 150 -17.66 -8.21 24.37
CA GLY A 150 -18.69 -7.20 24.09
C GLY A 150 -18.13 -5.93 23.44
N GLU A 151 -16.86 -5.94 23.03
CA GLU A 151 -16.22 -4.80 22.40
C GLU A 151 -16.85 -4.47 21.04
N ASP A 152 -17.15 -3.20 20.84
CA ASP A 152 -17.44 -2.66 19.52
C ASP A 152 -16.16 -2.53 18.67
N PHE A 153 -16.31 -2.09 17.42
CA PHE A 153 -15.19 -1.91 16.51
C PHE A 153 -14.14 -0.93 17.03
N ALA A 154 -14.55 0.18 17.66
CA ALA A 154 -13.63 1.20 18.15
C ALA A 154 -12.78 0.67 19.31
N ALA A 155 -13.42 -0.03 20.26
CA ALA A 155 -12.74 -0.68 21.37
C ALA A 155 -11.80 -1.80 20.90
N LEU A 156 -12.21 -2.61 19.92
CA LEU A 156 -11.35 -3.62 19.30
C LEU A 156 -10.13 -2.98 18.64
N ARG A 157 -10.33 -1.92 17.85
CA ARG A 157 -9.26 -1.18 17.19
C ARG A 157 -8.26 -0.63 18.20
N GLN A 158 -8.73 0.04 19.25
CA GLN A 158 -7.86 0.60 20.29
C GLN A 158 -7.01 -0.48 20.98
N LYS A 159 -7.59 -1.63 21.30
CA LYS A 159 -6.87 -2.75 21.93
C LYS A 159 -5.81 -3.35 21.01
N VAL A 160 -6.04 -3.35 19.69
CA VAL A 160 -5.06 -3.78 18.69
C VAL A 160 -3.95 -2.74 18.52
N GLU A 161 -4.30 -1.45 18.40
CA GLU A 161 -3.33 -0.36 18.27
C GLU A 161 -2.44 -0.23 19.51
N ALA A 162 -2.97 -0.52 20.71
CA ALA A 162 -2.21 -0.61 21.96
C ALA A 162 -1.14 -1.73 21.99
N LYS A 163 -1.09 -2.58 20.95
CA LYS A 163 -0.03 -3.58 20.72
C LYS A 163 0.98 -3.13 19.66
N ASP A 164 1.08 -1.83 19.40
CA ASP A 164 1.92 -1.22 18.37
C ASP A 164 1.60 -1.77 16.98
N VAL A 165 0.30 -1.99 16.67
CA VAL A 165 -0.19 -2.43 15.36
C VAL A 165 -0.88 -1.25 14.69
N LEU A 166 -0.50 -0.92 13.46
CA LEU A 166 -1.18 0.12 12.69
C LEU A 166 -2.47 -0.43 12.08
N VAL A 167 -3.61 0.15 12.45
CA VAL A 167 -4.92 -0.22 11.90
C VAL A 167 -5.40 0.87 10.95
N PHE A 168 -5.48 0.53 9.67
CA PHE A 168 -6.09 1.36 8.64
C PHE A 168 -7.52 0.90 8.43
N VAL A 169 -8.45 1.85 8.51
CA VAL A 169 -9.86 1.61 8.24
C VAL A 169 -10.16 2.11 6.84
N GLY A 170 -10.51 1.20 5.96
CA GLY A 170 -11.01 1.49 4.64
C GLY A 170 -12.24 2.36 4.74
N SER A 171 -12.18 3.55 4.14
CA SER A 171 -13.32 4.46 4.13
C SER A 171 -14.45 3.81 3.31
N GLY A 172 -15.45 3.25 3.99
CA GLY A 172 -16.63 2.59 3.41
C GLY A 172 -17.50 3.53 2.57
N GLY A 173 -17.01 3.94 1.40
CA GLY A 173 -17.74 4.74 0.41
C GLY A 173 -17.54 6.26 0.46
N ARG A 174 -16.56 6.79 1.21
CA ARG A 174 -16.22 8.23 1.16
C ARG A 174 -14.78 8.46 0.71
N PHE A 175 -14.59 9.52 -0.05
CA PHE A 175 -13.36 9.91 -0.75
C PHE A 175 -12.11 9.77 0.15
N GLY A 176 -11.06 9.13 -0.37
CA GLY A 176 -9.80 8.99 0.37
C GLY A 176 -8.81 8.05 -0.31
N ARG A 177 -7.52 8.21 -0.02
CA ARG A 177 -6.43 7.37 -0.58
C ARG A 177 -6.40 5.94 -0.03
N TRP A 178 -7.25 5.65 0.97
CA TRP A 178 -7.33 4.38 1.71
C TRP A 178 -8.55 3.54 1.32
N GLN A 179 -9.02 3.64 0.08
CA GLN A 179 -10.17 2.87 -0.37
C GLN A 179 -9.79 1.46 -0.82
N THR A 180 -10.66 0.51 -0.48
CA THR A 180 -10.63 -0.82 -1.07
C THR A 180 -11.00 -0.72 -2.56
N PRO A 181 -10.15 -1.23 -3.47
CA PRO A 181 -10.46 -1.27 -4.89
C PRO A 181 -11.78 -2.01 -5.15
N LYS A 182 -12.61 -1.46 -6.03
CA LYS A 182 -13.88 -2.08 -6.45
C LYS A 182 -13.68 -2.94 -7.68
N ASP A 183 -14.43 -4.03 -7.81
CA ASP A 183 -14.52 -4.80 -9.04
C ASP A 183 -15.40 -4.09 -10.09
N ARG A 184 -15.52 -4.67 -11.29
CA ARG A 184 -16.36 -4.12 -12.37
C ARG A 184 -17.84 -3.98 -12.00
N ARG A 185 -18.29 -4.62 -10.92
CA ARG A 185 -19.67 -4.58 -10.41
C ARG A 185 -19.80 -3.66 -9.19
N GLY A 186 -18.76 -2.87 -8.86
CA GLY A 186 -18.74 -1.95 -7.73
C GLY A 186 -18.56 -2.61 -6.35
N ARG A 187 -18.19 -3.89 -6.29
CA ARG A 187 -18.02 -4.64 -5.02
C ARG A 187 -16.57 -4.58 -4.56
N ASP A 188 -16.35 -4.61 -3.25
CA ASP A 188 -14.99 -4.67 -2.71
C ASP A 188 -14.24 -5.93 -3.17
N GLN A 189 -13.04 -5.72 -3.72
CA GLN A 189 -12.18 -6.79 -4.21
C GLN A 189 -11.64 -7.68 -3.06
N PHE A 190 -11.53 -7.14 -1.85
CA PHE A 190 -11.13 -7.85 -0.63
C PHE A 190 -11.76 -7.19 0.61
N LYS A 191 -11.83 -7.92 1.73
CA LYS A 191 -12.37 -7.37 3.00
C LYS A 191 -11.30 -6.75 3.90
N GLY A 192 -10.03 -7.02 3.62
CA GLY A 192 -8.91 -6.53 4.38
C GLY A 192 -7.65 -7.35 4.11
N PHE A 193 -6.53 -6.90 4.65
CA PHE A 193 -5.26 -7.62 4.60
C PHE A 193 -4.41 -7.32 5.83
N ALA A 194 -3.41 -8.16 6.06
CA ALA A 194 -2.40 -7.93 7.08
C ALA A 194 -1.00 -8.00 6.49
N LEU A 195 -0.14 -7.08 6.91
CA LEU A 195 1.28 -7.07 6.61
C LEU A 195 2.04 -7.36 7.91
N ARG A 196 2.70 -8.51 7.94
CA ARG A 196 3.58 -8.86 9.05
C ARG A 196 4.83 -7.99 9.00
N HIS A 197 5.19 -7.40 10.13
CA HIS A 197 6.42 -6.64 10.29
C HIS A 197 6.90 -6.76 11.74
N GLU A 198 8.20 -6.64 11.97
CA GLU A 198 8.74 -6.72 13.34
C GLU A 198 8.33 -5.51 14.20
N VAL A 199 8.11 -4.38 13.55
CA VAL A 199 7.78 -3.09 14.16
C VAL A 199 6.59 -2.51 13.42
N LEU A 200 5.50 -2.15 14.11
CA LEU A 200 4.31 -1.58 13.47
C LEU A 200 3.74 -2.45 12.33
N PRO A 201 3.40 -3.73 12.60
CA PRO A 201 2.63 -4.52 11.63
C PRO A 201 1.34 -3.79 11.27
N ILE A 202 0.86 -4.04 10.05
CA ILE A 202 -0.31 -3.33 9.51
C ILE A 202 -1.48 -4.29 9.42
N ILE A 203 -2.64 -3.82 9.85
CA ILE A 203 -3.95 -4.40 9.54
C ILE A 203 -4.74 -3.35 8.75
N PHE A 204 -5.27 -3.75 7.60
CA PHE A 204 -6.20 -2.96 6.82
C PHE A 204 -7.56 -3.67 6.83
N VAL A 205 -8.62 -2.95 7.20
CA VAL A 205 -10.00 -3.47 7.32
C VAL A 205 -11.02 -2.51 6.75
#